data_AF-A0A2J7QS15-F1
#
_entry.id   AF-A0A2J7QS15-F1
#
_cell.length_a   1.000
_cell.length_b   1.000
_cell.length_c   1.000
_cell.angle_alpha   90.00
_cell.angle_beta   90.00
_cell.angle_gamma   90.00
#
_symmetry.space_group_name_H-M   'P 1'
#
loop_
_entity.id
_entity.type
_entity.pdbx_description
1 polymer ?
#
loop_
_entity_poly.entity_id
_entity_poly.type
_entity_poly.pdbx_seq_one_letter_code
_entity_poly.pdbx_strand_id
1 'polypeptide(L)'
;NQIDSILLDRRQHSSIPDARSVRAADCDTDHYLVVAKVRERLAVSKQTTHRVHMERFNIKQYRVKISNSFAALEILDTEVDVNKAWETIRENIKISAKES
;
A
#
# COMPACT_ATOMS: atom_id res chain seq x y z
N ASN A 1 10.07 10.19 15.40
CA ASN A 1 9.50 8.84 15.55
C ASN A 1 9.63 8.09 14.25
N GLN A 2 10.59 7.17 14.17
CA GLN A 2 10.73 6.23 13.06
C GLN A 2 10.05 4.92 13.49
N ILE A 3 9.14 4.41 12.67
CA ILE A 3 8.34 3.20 12.96
C ILE A 3 8.86 1.96 12.23
N ASP A 4 9.64 2.15 11.17
CA ASP A 4 10.25 1.07 10.39
C ASP A 4 11.64 0.71 10.92
N SER A 5 11.84 -0.56 11.27
CA SER A 5 13.11 -1.08 11.82
C SER A 5 13.44 -2.47 11.29
N ILE A 6 14.74 -2.76 11.19
CA ILE A 6 15.25 -4.11 10.90
C ILE A 6 15.83 -4.65 12.22
N LEU A 7 15.22 -5.69 12.76
CA LEU A 7 15.68 -6.35 13.97
C LEU A 7 16.73 -7.40 13.63
N LEU A 8 17.79 -7.46 14.42
CA LEU A 8 18.87 -8.40 14.24
C LEU A 8 19.47 -8.81 15.58
N ASP A 9 19.87 -10.08 15.68
CA ASP A 9 20.55 -10.61 16.85
C ASP A 9 21.87 -9.86 17.08
N ARG A 10 22.12 -9.44 18.31
CA ARG A 10 23.31 -8.67 18.68
C ARG A 10 24.62 -9.34 18.24
N ARG A 11 24.67 -10.67 18.20
CA ARG A 11 25.84 -11.46 17.78
C ARG A 11 26.17 -11.30 16.30
N GLN A 12 25.18 -10.95 15.48
CA GLN A 12 25.32 -10.83 14.02
C GLN A 12 25.44 -9.37 13.57
N HIS A 13 25.54 -8.39 14.49
CA HIS A 13 25.50 -6.97 14.12
C HIS A 13 26.61 -6.58 13.14
N SER A 14 27.80 -7.19 13.27
CA SER A 14 28.91 -6.99 12.35
C SER A 14 28.65 -7.52 10.92
N SER A 15 27.64 -8.36 10.73
CA SER A 15 27.23 -8.86 9.41
C SER A 15 26.45 -7.80 8.61
N ILE A 16 26.07 -6.68 9.21
CA ILE A 16 25.38 -5.57 8.52
C ILE A 16 26.34 -4.39 8.33
N PRO A 17 27.11 -4.33 7.22
CA PRO A 17 28.00 -3.20 6.96
C PRO A 17 27.29 -1.88 6.64
N ASP A 18 26.03 -1.91 6.24
CA ASP A 18 25.29 -0.73 5.79
C ASP A 18 23.78 -0.93 6.01
N ALA A 19 23.14 0.05 6.65
CA ALA A 19 21.69 0.12 6.81
C ALA A 19 21.25 1.58 6.61
N ARG A 20 20.26 1.80 5.75
CA ARG A 20 19.81 3.14 5.37
C ARG A 20 18.34 3.20 5.01
N SER A 21 17.73 4.37 5.19
CA SER A 21 16.43 4.68 4.61
C SER A 21 16.59 5.22 3.18
N VAL A 22 15.71 4.82 2.28
CA VAL A 22 15.73 5.17 0.86
C VAL A 22 14.49 5.99 0.55
N ARG A 23 14.69 7.28 0.23
CA ARG A 23 13.60 8.26 0.03
C ARG A 23 13.04 8.33 -1.39
N ALA A 24 13.72 7.76 -2.37
CA ALA A 24 13.36 7.86 -3.80
C ALA A 24 12.74 6.57 -4.35
N ALA A 25 12.40 5.62 -3.48
CA ALA A 25 11.67 4.43 -3.86
C ALA A 25 10.19 4.69 -3.59
N ASP A 26 9.56 5.36 -4.55
CA ASP A 26 8.17 5.79 -4.45
C ASP A 26 7.27 4.58 -4.67
N CYS A 27 6.85 3.95 -3.56
CA CYS A 27 5.75 2.97 -3.56
C CYS A 27 4.38 3.64 -3.36
N ASP A 28 4.30 4.96 -3.56
CA ASP A 28 3.15 5.81 -3.20
C ASP A 28 2.72 5.68 -1.72
N THR A 29 3.63 5.24 -0.85
CA THR A 29 3.42 5.16 0.61
C THR A 29 4.04 6.37 1.32
N ASP A 30 3.48 6.75 2.46
CA ASP A 30 4.04 7.77 3.37
C ASP A 30 5.29 7.28 4.14
N HIS A 31 5.68 6.01 3.95
CA HIS A 31 6.86 5.38 4.52
C HIS A 31 8.05 5.33 3.56
N TYR A 32 9.25 5.63 4.06
CA TYR A 32 10.51 5.37 3.37
C TYR A 32 10.93 3.90 3.49
N LEU A 33 11.44 3.32 2.42
CA LEU A 33 12.01 1.96 2.47
C LEU A 33 13.24 1.93 3.39
N VAL A 34 13.34 0.91 4.25
CA VAL A 34 14.55 0.63 5.04
C VAL A 34 15.30 -0.53 4.41
N VAL A 35 16.57 -0.32 4.07
CA VAL A 35 17.42 -1.30 3.37
C VAL A 35 18.67 -1.58 4.18
N ALA A 36 18.95 -2.86 4.45
CA ALA A 36 20.21 -3.32 5.02
C ALA A 36 20.98 -4.19 4.02
N LYS A 37 22.29 -3.95 3.90
CA LYS A 37 23.22 -4.88 3.23
C LYS A 37 23.66 -5.92 4.24
N VAL A 38 23.59 -7.20 3.87
CA VAL A 38 23.99 -8.33 4.72
C VAL A 38 25.23 -8.99 4.11
N ARG A 39 26.25 -9.21 4.93
CA ARG A 39 27.48 -9.95 4.58
C ARG A 39 27.52 -11.24 5.38
N GLU A 40 27.20 -12.35 4.74
CA GLU A 40 27.20 -13.68 5.34
C GLU A 40 27.98 -14.69 4.49
N ARG A 41 28.58 -15.69 5.15
CA ARG A 41 29.25 -16.80 4.46
C ARG A 41 28.29 -17.97 4.35
N LEU A 42 27.87 -18.29 3.13
CA LEU A 42 27.00 -19.44 2.89
C LEU A 42 27.81 -20.74 3.05
N ALA A 43 27.40 -21.58 3.99
CA ALA A 43 27.83 -22.97 4.02
C ALA A 43 26.96 -23.78 3.05
N VAL A 44 27.58 -24.58 2.19
CA VAL A 44 26.85 -25.50 1.32
C VAL A 44 26.42 -26.70 2.17
N SER A 45 25.16 -26.73 2.62
CA SER A 45 24.57 -27.96 3.14
C SER A 45 24.07 -28.81 1.97
N LYS A 46 24.42 -30.10 1.95
CA LYS A 46 23.71 -31.08 1.13
C LYS A 46 22.39 -31.36 1.85
N GLN A 47 21.26 -31.05 1.19
CA GLN A 47 19.87 -31.13 1.70
C GLN A 47 19.48 -30.04 2.72
N THR A 48 18.23 -29.56 2.76
CA THR A 48 17.05 -29.71 1.89
C THR A 48 16.73 -28.32 1.32
N THR A 49 16.16 -28.25 0.12
CA THR A 49 15.52 -27.02 -0.36
C THR A 49 14.38 -26.68 0.60
N HIS A 50 14.66 -25.91 1.66
CA HIS A 50 13.64 -25.20 2.39
C HIS A 50 13.19 -24.10 1.45
N ARG A 51 12.29 -24.47 0.52
CA ARG A 51 11.63 -23.52 -0.35
C ARG A 51 10.87 -22.60 0.59
N VAL A 52 11.44 -21.43 0.87
CA VAL A 52 10.68 -20.32 1.41
C VAL A 52 9.54 -20.14 0.42
N HIS A 53 8.33 -20.50 0.83
CA HIS A 53 7.14 -20.28 0.03
C HIS A 53 6.88 -18.78 0.05
N MET A 54 7.61 -18.06 -0.80
CA MET A 54 7.27 -16.69 -1.12
C MET A 54 6.12 -16.79 -2.10
N GLU A 55 4.90 -16.49 -1.63
CA GLU A 55 3.76 -16.35 -2.53
C GLU A 55 4.15 -15.38 -3.63
N ARG A 56 4.29 -15.89 -4.85
CA ARG A 56 4.52 -15.05 -6.00
C ARG A 56 3.21 -14.36 -6.31
N PHE A 57 3.15 -13.06 -6.05
CA PHE A 57 2.03 -12.25 -6.49
C PHE A 57 1.87 -12.40 -8.01
N ASN A 58 0.72 -12.89 -8.45
CA ASN A 58 0.38 -12.95 -9.85
C ASN A 58 -0.03 -11.56 -10.33
N ILE A 59 0.97 -10.75 -10.70
CA ILE A 59 0.80 -9.35 -11.13
C ILE A 59 -0.22 -9.25 -12.28
N LYS A 60 -0.27 -10.24 -13.18
CA LYS A 60 -1.25 -10.25 -14.29
C LYS A 60 -2.68 -10.37 -13.79
N GLN A 61 -2.92 -11.24 -12.80
CA GLN A 61 -4.24 -11.40 -12.19
C GLN A 61 -4.67 -10.14 -11.42
N TYR A 62 -3.74 -9.50 -10.71
CA TYR A 62 -4.02 -8.24 -10.02
C TYR A 62 -4.39 -7.12 -10.98
N ARG A 63 -3.66 -6.97 -12.09
CA ARG A 63 -3.99 -5.99 -13.14
C ARG A 63 -5.41 -6.16 -13.67
N VAL A 64 -5.79 -7.39 -14.01
CA VAL A 64 -7.15 -7.67 -14.52
C VAL A 64 -8.21 -7.37 -13.47
N LYS A 65 -8.00 -7.78 -12.21
CA LYS A 65 -8.93 -7.48 -11.12
C LYS A 65 -9.13 -5.97 -10.95
N ILE A 66 -8.04 -5.21 -10.94
CA ILE A 66 -8.06 -3.75 -10.80
C ILE A 66 -8.79 -3.09 -11.97
N SER A 67 -8.46 -3.46 -13.22
CA SER A 67 -9.17 -2.92 -14.39
C SER A 67 -10.67 -3.22 -14.35
N ASN A 68 -11.07 -4.43 -13.98
CA ASN A 68 -12.49 -4.80 -13.90
C ASN A 68 -13.22 -4.03 -12.80
N SER A 69 -12.59 -3.80 -11.64
CA SER A 69 -13.20 -2.98 -10.58
C SER A 69 -13.39 -1.52 -11.00
N PHE A 70 -12.42 -0.93 -11.71
CA PHE A 70 -12.55 0.44 -12.20
C PHE A 70 -13.57 0.56 -13.33
N ALA A 71 -13.64 -0.41 -14.25
CA ALA A 71 -14.66 -0.44 -15.28
C ALA A 71 -16.09 -0.54 -14.69
N ALA A 72 -16.27 -1.30 -13.60
CA ALA A 72 -17.55 -1.35 -12.89
C ALA A 72 -17.92 -0.03 -12.19
N LEU A 73 -16.92 0.75 -11.76
CA LEU A 73 -17.11 2.08 -11.17
C LEU A 73 -17.43 3.14 -12.22
N GLU A 74 -16.84 3.04 -13.42
CA GLU A 74 -17.12 3.94 -14.55
C GLU A 74 -18.57 3.78 -15.05
N ILE A 75 -19.16 2.58 -14.91
CA ILE A 75 -20.59 2.34 -15.18
C ILE A 75 -21.49 2.97 -14.10
N LEU A 76 -20.96 3.27 -12.90
CA LEU A 76 -21.67 3.90 -11.79
C LEU A 76 -21.54 5.42 -11.77
N ASP A 77 -20.97 6.03 -12.82
CA ASP A 77 -20.99 7.48 -12.99
C ASP A 77 -22.38 7.90 -13.48
N THR A 78 -23.39 7.68 -12.63
CA THR A 78 -24.59 8.50 -12.68
C THR A 78 -24.11 9.89 -12.30
N GLU A 79 -23.94 10.73 -13.30
CA GLU A 79 -23.66 12.15 -13.17
C GLU A 79 -24.68 12.75 -12.19
N VAL A 80 -24.33 12.78 -10.90
CA VAL A 80 -25.13 13.46 -9.90
C VAL A 80 -24.91 14.92 -10.20
N ASP A 81 -25.91 15.53 -10.84
CA ASP A 81 -25.92 16.98 -11.06
C ASP A 81 -25.78 17.67 -9.70
N VAL A 82 -24.55 18.11 -9.43
CA VAL A 82 -24.14 18.75 -8.18
C VAL A 82 -25.00 19.98 -7.91
N ASN A 83 -25.43 20.69 -8.96
CA ASN A 83 -26.31 21.84 -8.83
C ASN A 83 -27.71 21.43 -8.35
N LYS A 84 -28.25 20.34 -8.90
CA LYS A 84 -29.55 19.79 -8.48
C LYS A 84 -29.53 19.28 -7.03
N ALA A 85 -28.42 18.67 -6.61
CA ALA A 85 -28.22 18.25 -5.23
C ALA A 85 -28.18 19.47 -4.27
N TRP A 86 -27.44 20.53 -4.63
CA TRP A 86 -27.36 21.75 -3.85
C TRP A 86 -28.69 22.50 -3.74
N GLU A 87 -29.46 22.59 -4.82
CA GLU A 87 -30.79 23.21 -4.78
C GLU A 87 -31.75 22.42 -3.89
N THR A 88 -31.70 21.09 -3.93
CA THR A 88 -32.52 20.25 -3.04
C THR A 88 -32.21 20.49 -1.56
N ILE A 89 -30.92 20.56 -1.20
CA ILE A 89 -30.48 20.88 0.18
C ILE A 89 -30.96 22.26 0.59
N ARG A 90 -30.82 23.25 -0.29
CA ARG A 90 -31.24 24.63 -0.04
C ARG A 90 -32.74 24.75 0.21
N GLU A 91 -33.56 24.09 -0.59
CA GLU A 91 -35.01 24.12 -0.43
C GLU A 91 -35.46 23.42 0.86
N ASN A 92 -34.86 22.28 1.21
CA ASN A 92 -35.16 21.60 2.47
C ASN A 92 -34.86 22.48 3.69
N ILE A 93 -33.74 23.21 3.68
CA ILE A 93 -33.40 24.16 4.76
C ILE A 93 -34.43 25.29 4.85
N LYS A 94 -34.89 25.83 3.71
CA LYS A 94 -35.93 26.88 3.69
C LYS A 94 -37.27 26.37 4.20
N ILE A 95 -37.66 25.15 3.86
CA ILE A 95 -38.91 24.54 4.32
C ILE A 95 -38.86 24.35 5.83
N SER A 96 -37.81 23.70 6.35
CA SER A 96 -37.66 23.48 7.80
C SER A 96 -37.58 24.78 8.60
N ALA A 97 -37.02 25.85 8.04
CA ALA A 97 -36.96 27.16 8.68
C ALA A 97 -38.31 27.92 8.67
N LYS A 98 -39.25 27.57 7.79
CA LYS A 98 -40.61 28.14 7.76
C LYS A 98 -41.61 27.35 8.60
N GLU A 99 -41.31 26.08 8.86
CA GLU A 99 -42.12 25.18 9.69
C GLU A 99 -41.78 25.27 11.19
N SER A 100 -40.76 26.07 11.57
CA SER A 100 -40.40 26.42 12.95
C SER A 100 -40.85 27.84 13.32
#